data_AF-A0A2D5GAA8-F1
#
_entry.id   AF-A0A2D5GAA8-F1
#
_cell.length_a   1.000
_cell.length_b   1.000
_cell.length_c   1.000
_cell.angle_alpha   90.00
_cell.angle_beta   90.00
_cell.angle_gamma   90.00
#
_symmetry.space_group_name_H-M   'P 1'
#
loop_
_entity.id
_entity.type
_entity.pdbx_description
1 polymer ?
#
loop_
_entity_poly.entity_id
_entity_poly.type
_entity_poly.pdbx_seq_one_letter_code
_entity_poly.pdbx_strand_id
1 'polypeptide(L)' 'MAGSRNKGNPGLMGWIDDRFPATAMWEDHLSKYYAPKNFNFWYFFGSLALLVLVNQILTGIWLT' A
#
# COMPACT_ATOMS: atom_id res chain seq x y z
N MET A 1 -19.92 -10.60 -2.43
CA MET A 1 -20.45 -10.95 -1.08
C MET A 1 -19.90 -9.91 -0.10
N ALA A 2 -20.74 -9.44 0.83
CA ALA A 2 -20.58 -8.20 1.61
C ALA A 2 -19.15 -7.90 2.10
N GLY A 3 -18.58 -6.76 1.69
CA GLY A 3 -17.35 -6.21 2.26
C GLY A 3 -17.51 -6.03 3.77
N SER A 4 -16.52 -6.50 4.52
CA SER A 4 -16.49 -6.51 5.97
C SER A 4 -16.69 -5.09 6.53
N ARG A 5 -17.92 -4.77 6.94
CA ARG A 5 -18.19 -3.58 7.76
C ARG A 5 -17.56 -3.84 9.12
N ASN A 6 -16.42 -3.23 9.41
CA ASN A 6 -15.87 -3.18 10.76
C ASN A 6 -16.75 -2.29 11.65
N LYS A 7 -17.91 -2.84 12.06
CA LYS A 7 -18.73 -2.32 13.16
C LYS A 7 -17.96 -2.55 14.47
N GLY A 8 -16.91 -1.77 14.74
CA GLY A 8 -16.14 -1.99 15.97
C GLY A 8 -15.00 -1.03 16.30
N ASN A 9 -14.54 -0.15 15.40
CA ASN A 9 -13.44 0.77 15.73
C ASN A 9 -13.93 2.22 15.87
N PRO A 10 -14.34 2.67 17.09
CA PRO A 10 -14.73 4.06 17.29
C PRO A 10 -13.50 4.97 17.17
N GLY A 11 -13.37 5.65 16.03
CA GLY A 11 -12.25 6.55 15.78
C GLY A 11 -12.23 7.08 14.35
N LEU A 12 -11.27 7.97 14.06
CA LEU A 12 -11.10 8.60 12.75
C LEU A 12 -10.98 7.58 11.61
N MET A 13 -10.34 6.43 11.86
CA MET A 13 -10.23 5.35 10.86
C MET A 13 -11.58 4.70 10.53
N GLY A 14 -12.46 4.51 11.52
CA GLY A 14 -13.81 3.99 11.28
C GLY A 14 -14.68 4.96 10.47
N TRP A 15 -14.58 6.27 10.75
CA TRP A 15 -15.28 7.31 9.99
C TRP A 15 -14.79 7.43 8.53
N ILE A 16 -13.48 7.19 8.30
CA ILE A 16 -12.89 7.16 6.95
C ILE A 16 -13.40 5.92 6.22
N ASP A 17 -13.30 4.74 6.82
CA ASP A 17 -13.74 3.47 6.22
C ASP A 17 -15.25 3.46 5.88
N ASP A 18 -16.07 4.19 6.65
CA ASP A 18 -17.50 4.39 6.36
C ASP A 18 -17.76 5.25 5.09
N ARG A 19 -16.81 6.11 4.69
CA ARG A 19 -16.94 7.01 3.51
C ARG A 19 -16.14 6.53 2.30
N PHE A 20 -14.95 6.00 2.55
CA PHE A 20 -14.06 5.43 1.57
C PHE A 20 -13.46 4.17 2.19
N PRO A 21 -13.68 2.98 1.63
CA PRO A 21 -13.24 1.72 2.22
C PRO A 21 -11.71 1.55 2.09
N ALA A 22 -10.95 2.39 2.80
CA ALA A 22 -9.49 2.47 2.75
C ALA A 22 -8.86 1.16 3.20
N THR A 23 -9.35 0.59 4.30
CA THR A 23 -8.84 -0.67 4.83
C THR A 23 -9.12 -1.85 3.89
N ALA A 24 -10.32 -1.91 3.30
CA ALA A 24 -10.65 -2.99 2.36
C ALA A 24 -9.87 -2.86 1.04
N MET A 25 -9.70 -1.64 0.52
CA MET A 25 -8.87 -1.38 -0.66
C MET A 25 -7.40 -1.74 -0.43
N TRP A 26 -6.88 -1.40 0.74
CA TRP A 26 -5.52 -1.76 1.16
C TRP A 26 -5.36 -3.29 1.26
N GLU A 27 -6.34 -3.97 1.87
CA GLU A 27 -6.31 -5.42 1.96
C GLU A 27 -6.32 -6.09 0.59
N ASP A 28 -7.19 -5.65 -0.32
CA ASP A 28 -7.36 -6.27 -1.64
C ASP A 28 -6.17 -6.00 -2.57
N HIS A 29 -5.55 -4.83 -2.51
CA HIS A 29 -4.49 -4.45 -3.45
C HIS A 29 -3.08 -4.73 -2.94
N LEU A 30 -2.87 -4.75 -1.62
CA LEU A 30 -1.52 -4.78 -1.05
C LEU A 30 -1.28 -5.96 -0.11
N SER A 31 -2.22 -6.33 0.76
CA SER A 31 -1.95 -7.33 1.81
C SER A 31 -2.38 -8.76 1.44
N LYS A 32 -3.49 -8.93 0.71
CA LYS A 32 -4.00 -10.25 0.30
C LYS A 32 -3.58 -10.64 -1.11
N TYR A 33 -2.81 -9.80 -1.81
CA TYR A 33 -2.32 -10.15 -3.14
C TYR A 33 -1.32 -11.30 -3.02
N TYR A 34 -1.64 -12.44 -3.65
CA TYR A 34 -0.81 -13.62 -3.59
C TYR A 34 0.53 -13.37 -4.30
N ALA A 35 1.59 -13.30 -3.51
CA ALA A 35 2.94 -13.17 -4.02
C ALA A 35 3.48 -14.58 -4.38
N PRO A 36 3.90 -14.83 -5.63
CA PRO A 36 4.35 -16.16 -6.08
C PRO A 36 5.55 -16.68 -5.28
N LYS A 37 5.47 -17.93 -4.79
CA LYS A 37 6.48 -18.53 -3.89
C LYS A 37 7.85 -18.80 -4.55
N ASN A 38 8.00 -18.63 -5.86
CA ASN A 38 9.23 -18.87 -6.63
C ASN A 38 9.97 -17.57 -7.00
N PHE A 39 9.95 -16.57 -6.12
CA PHE A 39 10.72 -15.34 -6.34
C PHE A 39 12.22 -15.62 -6.51
N ASN A 40 12.81 -14.96 -7.51
CA ASN A 40 14.26 -14.92 -7.72
C ASN A 40 14.81 -13.57 -7.24
N PHE A 41 16.12 -13.50 -6.99
CA PHE A 41 16.85 -12.30 -6.56
C PHE A 41 16.55 -11.06 -7.43
N TRP A 42 16.35 -11.25 -8.74
CA TRP A 42 16.06 -10.15 -9.68
C TRP A 42 14.83 -9.31 -9.33
N TYR A 43 13.84 -9.87 -8.62
CA TYR A 43 12.66 -9.12 -8.20
C TYR A 43 12.97 -8.03 -7.16
N PHE A 44 14.13 -8.10 -6.49
CA PHE A 44 14.59 -7.05 -5.57
C PHE A 44 14.94 -5.74 -6.30
N PHE A 45 15.36 -5.80 -7.57
CA PHE A 45 15.65 -4.59 -8.33
C PHE A 45 14.40 -3.74 -8.60
N GLY A 46 13.21 -4.35 -8.61
CA GLY A 46 11.95 -3.62 -8.71
C GLY A 46 11.69 -2.72 -7.49
N SER A 47 11.89 -3.24 -6.26
CA SER A 47 11.75 -2.43 -5.04
C SER A 47 12.88 -1.42 -4.90
N LEU A 48 14.11 -1.75 -5.33
CA LEU A 48 15.22 -0.81 -5.40
C LEU A 48 14.92 0.35 -6.36
N ALA A 49 14.28 0.11 -7.51
CA ALA A 49 13.90 1.16 -8.44
C ALA A 49 12.90 2.15 -7.80
N LEU A 50 11.94 1.66 -7.01
CA LEU A 50 11.04 2.53 -6.24
C LEU A 50 11.79 3.37 -5.20
N LEU A 51 12.76 2.78 -4.49
CA LEU A 51 13.59 3.50 -3.53
C LEU A 51 14.41 4.60 -4.22
N VAL A 52 15.03 4.28 -5.36
CA VAL A 52 15.79 5.26 -6.16
C VAL A 52 14.86 6.36 -6.66
N LEU A 53 13.66 6.04 -7.13
CA LEU A 53 12.68 7.03 -7.59
C LEU A 53 12.34 8.04 -6.47
N VAL A 54 12.03 7.57 -5.27
CA VAL A 54 11.76 8.45 -4.13
C VAL A 54 12.97 9.31 -3.82
N ASN A 55 14.18 8.73 -3.84
CA ASN A 55 15.40 9.49 -3.62
C ASN A 55 15.57 10.60 -4.68
N GLN A 56 15.32 10.32 -5.97
CA GLN A 56 15.39 11.31 -7.04
C GLN A 56 14.40 12.46 -6.85
N ILE A 57 13.18 12.19 -6.36
CA ILE A 57 12.20 13.23 -6.07
C ILE A 57 12.68 14.10 -4.91
N LEU A 58 13.17 13.48 -3.82
CA LEU A 58 13.64 14.21 -2.64
C LEU A 58 14.87 15.07 -2.94
N THR A 59 15.89 14.49 -3.57
CA THR A 59 17.11 15.23 -3.94
C THR A 59 16.84 16.22 -5.06
N GLY A 60 15.95 15.90 -6.00
CA GLY A 60 15.53 16.82 -7.05
C GLY A 60 14.86 18.07 -6.51
N ILE A 61 13.93 17.93 -5.57
CA ILE A 61 13.31 19.08 -4.89
C ILE A 61 14.34 19.83 -4.04
N TRP A 62 15.23 19.13 -3.36
CA TRP A 62 16.24 19.75 -2.49
C TRP A 62 17.29 20.57 -3.26
N LEU A 63 17.64 20.15 -4.48
CA LEU A 63 18.68 20.75 -5.30
C LEU A 63 18.15 21.75 -6.35
N THR A 64 16.83 21.97 -6.40
CA THR A 64 16.17 23.00 -7.22
C THR A 64 15.99 24.28 -6.42
#